data_AF-A0A529ZX85-F1
#
_entry.id   AF-A0A529ZX85-F1
#
_cell.length_a   1.000
_cell.length_b   1.000
_cell.length_c   1.000
_cell.angle_alpha   90.00
_cell.angle_beta   90.00
_cell.angle_gamma   90.00
#
_symmetry.space_group_name_H-M   'P 1'
#
loop_
_entity.id
_entity.type
_entity.pdbx_description
1 polymer ?
#
loop_
_entity_poly.entity_id
_entity_poly.type
_entity_poly.pdbx_seq_one_letter_code
_entity_poly.pdbx_strand_id
1 'polypeptide(L)'
;MTKVIRNGTIVTADRTWKADVLMQHGKIVAIGSNLHGDHEFDATGCYVMPGGIDPHTHLEMPFMGTYSADDFESGTRAALSGGTTMVVDFCLPAPQQSLLEALQMWDNKTSKAACDYSFHMAITWWGKQVFDEMATVVDRGITSFKHFMAYKGALMVDDDEMYASFQRCADLGALPLVHAENGDVVA
;
A
#
# COMPACT_ATOMS: atom_id res chain seq x y z
N MET A 1 -23.38 16.94 -1.21
CA MET A 1 -23.97 16.38 0.02
C MET A 1 -22.90 16.33 1.10
N THR A 2 -23.20 16.84 2.28
CA THR A 2 -22.31 16.92 3.45
C THR A 2 -22.61 15.80 4.44
N LYS A 3 -21.58 15.33 5.13
CA LYS A 3 -21.66 14.29 6.17
C LYS A 3 -20.97 14.80 7.42
N VAL A 4 -21.53 14.61 8.61
CA VAL A 4 -20.89 15.02 9.87
C VAL A 4 -20.85 13.86 10.85
N ILE A 5 -19.68 13.62 11.47
CA ILE A 5 -19.54 12.73 12.62
C ILE A 5 -19.58 13.59 13.88
N ARG A 6 -20.50 13.29 14.80
CA ARG A 6 -20.80 14.13 15.97
C ARG A 6 -20.50 13.45 17.29
N ASN A 7 -20.24 14.24 18.32
CA ASN A 7 -20.12 13.82 19.72
C ASN A 7 -18.96 12.84 20.01
N GLY A 8 -18.09 12.58 19.03
CA GLY A 8 -16.95 11.70 19.14
C GLY A 8 -15.76 12.33 19.86
N THR A 9 -14.82 11.47 20.25
CA THR A 9 -13.48 11.88 20.67
C THR A 9 -12.51 11.64 19.53
N ILE A 10 -12.02 12.71 18.91
CA ILE A 10 -11.01 12.61 17.85
C ILE A 10 -9.69 12.16 18.47
N VAL A 11 -9.07 11.16 17.85
CA VAL A 11 -7.75 10.63 18.20
C VAL A 11 -6.88 10.67 16.96
N THR A 12 -5.78 11.41 17.04
CA THR A 12 -4.72 11.46 16.03
C THR A 12 -3.42 10.95 16.64
N ALA A 13 -2.36 10.81 15.84
CA ALA A 13 -1.06 10.34 16.35
C ALA A 13 -0.44 11.29 17.40
N ASP A 14 -0.81 12.57 17.40
CA ASP A 14 -0.25 13.60 18.27
C ASP A 14 -1.12 13.93 19.50
N ARG A 15 -2.45 13.84 19.40
CA ARG A 15 -3.35 14.31 20.46
C ARG A 15 -4.74 13.69 20.43
N THR A 16 -5.52 13.98 21.48
CA THR A 16 -6.91 13.52 21.64
C THR A 16 -7.79 14.65 22.15
N TRP A 17 -8.96 14.87 21.54
CA TRP A 17 -9.90 15.91 21.96
C TRP A 17 -11.33 15.64 21.49
N LYS A 18 -12.32 16.23 22.16
CA LYS A 18 -13.73 16.13 21.76
C LYS A 18 -14.05 17.16 20.67
N ALA A 19 -14.54 16.69 19.52
CA ALA A 19 -14.98 17.53 18.42
C ALA A 19 -15.79 16.72 17.40
N ASP A 20 -16.59 17.42 16.61
CA ASP A 20 -17.29 16.94 15.43
C ASP A 20 -16.40 17.08 14.18
N VAL A 21 -16.62 16.23 13.18
CA VAL A 21 -15.89 16.24 11.90
C VAL A 21 -16.87 16.38 10.74
N LEU A 22 -16.80 17.49 10.01
CA LEU A 22 -17.60 17.73 8.81
C LEU A 22 -16.82 17.33 7.55
N MET A 23 -17.47 16.56 6.69
CA MET A 23 -16.94 16.07 5.43
C MET A 23 -17.81 16.50 4.26
N GLN A 24 -17.16 16.89 3.16
CA GLN A 24 -17.82 17.24 1.91
C GLN A 24 -16.95 16.78 0.74
N HIS A 25 -17.56 16.16 -0.28
CA HIS A 25 -16.88 15.67 -1.49
C HIS A 25 -15.62 14.81 -1.19
N GLY A 26 -15.71 13.91 -0.20
CA GLY A 26 -14.61 13.00 0.15
C GLY A 26 -13.46 13.66 0.92
N LYS A 27 -13.61 14.92 1.37
CA LYS A 27 -12.60 15.63 2.17
C LYS A 27 -13.18 16.09 3.50
N ILE A 28 -12.33 16.15 4.52
CA ILE A 28 -12.64 16.83 5.79
C ILE A 28 -12.57 18.34 5.52
N VAL A 29 -13.66 19.07 5.80
CA VAL A 29 -13.78 20.51 5.53
C VAL A 29 -13.88 21.35 6.78
N ALA A 30 -14.26 20.77 7.92
CA ALA A 30 -14.18 21.44 9.22
C ALA A 30 -14.05 20.44 10.37
N ILE A 31 -13.36 20.85 11.43
CA ILE A 31 -13.29 20.15 12.72
C ILE A 31 -13.61 21.18 13.80
N GLY A 32 -14.60 20.91 14.65
CA GLY A 32 -15.09 21.90 15.60
C GLY A 32 -16.23 21.35 16.46
N SER A 33 -16.95 22.22 17.16
CA SER A 33 -18.10 21.83 17.97
C SER A 33 -19.40 22.27 17.31
N ASN A 34 -20.47 21.49 17.52
CA ASN A 34 -21.82 21.81 17.05
C ASN A 34 -21.91 21.93 15.52
N LEU A 35 -21.19 21.06 14.80
CA LEU A 35 -21.26 21.01 13.34
C LEU A 35 -22.52 20.27 12.88
N HIS A 36 -23.00 20.62 11.69
CA HIS A 36 -24.21 20.07 11.07
C HIS A 36 -23.96 19.76 9.59
N GLY A 37 -24.69 18.78 9.06
CA GLY A 37 -24.62 18.38 7.66
C GLY A 37 -25.88 17.65 7.20
N ASP A 38 -25.94 17.34 5.90
CA ASP A 38 -27.10 16.65 5.29
C ASP A 38 -27.31 15.25 5.90
N HIS A 39 -26.22 14.60 6.33
CA HIS A 39 -26.23 13.34 7.06
C HIS A 39 -25.38 13.43 8.32
N GLU A 40 -25.93 13.02 9.45
CA GLU A 40 -25.24 13.04 10.75
C GLU A 40 -25.03 11.60 11.27
N PHE A 41 -23.83 11.32 11.78
CA PHE A 41 -23.44 10.08 12.44
C PHE A 41 -23.14 10.37 13.90
N ASP A 42 -23.83 9.72 14.83
CA ASP A 42 -23.56 9.86 16.27
C ASP A 42 -22.42 8.94 16.70
N ALA A 43 -21.32 9.54 17.16
CA ALA A 43 -20.13 8.87 17.68
C ALA A 43 -20.02 9.05 19.20
N THR A 44 -21.12 9.27 19.91
CA THR A 44 -21.14 9.36 21.38
C THR A 44 -20.50 8.11 22.00
N GLY A 45 -19.44 8.31 22.79
CA GLY A 45 -18.69 7.22 23.43
C GLY A 45 -17.69 6.51 22.51
N CYS A 46 -17.61 6.88 21.23
CA CYS A 46 -16.66 6.34 20.27
C CYS A 46 -15.42 7.23 20.11
N TYR A 47 -14.33 6.61 19.65
CA TYR A 47 -13.16 7.30 19.14
C TYR A 47 -13.28 7.48 17.62
N VAL A 48 -12.97 8.67 17.13
CA VAL A 48 -12.93 9.02 15.71
C VAL A 48 -11.46 9.12 15.31
N MET A 49 -10.97 8.13 14.56
CA MET A 49 -9.57 7.99 14.17
C MET A 49 -9.43 8.10 12.65
N PRO A 50 -8.23 8.47 12.14
CA PRO A 50 -7.87 8.14 10.76
C PRO A 50 -8.08 6.65 10.52
N GLY A 51 -8.60 6.29 9.33
CA GLY A 51 -8.67 4.89 8.95
C GLY A 51 -7.26 4.29 8.86
N GLY A 52 -7.15 3.00 9.16
CA GLY A 52 -5.88 2.30 9.09
C GLY A 52 -5.30 2.33 7.67
N ILE A 53 -3.97 2.34 7.58
CA ILE A 53 -3.23 2.10 6.35
C ILE A 53 -2.47 0.80 6.57
N ASP A 54 -2.80 -0.24 5.81
CA ASP A 54 -2.04 -1.49 5.81
C ASP A 54 -1.02 -1.45 4.67
N PRO A 55 0.28 -1.26 4.98
CA PRO A 55 1.30 -1.12 3.96
C PRO A 55 1.81 -2.46 3.43
N HIS A 56 1.20 -3.60 3.79
CA HIS A 56 1.75 -4.90 3.42
C HIS A 56 0.68 -5.95 3.11
N THR A 57 0.03 -5.81 1.95
CA THR A 57 -0.93 -6.81 1.45
C THR A 57 -0.38 -7.63 0.29
N HIS A 58 -0.98 -8.80 0.04
CA HIS A 58 -0.70 -9.66 -1.12
C HIS A 58 -2.03 -10.19 -1.68
N LEU A 59 -2.77 -9.33 -2.37
CA LEU A 59 -4.11 -9.60 -2.88
C LEU A 59 -4.07 -10.20 -4.29
N GLU A 60 -4.72 -11.35 -4.46
CA GLU A 60 -4.68 -12.16 -5.70
C GLU A 60 -3.25 -12.40 -6.23
N MET A 61 -2.28 -12.57 -5.31
CA MET A 61 -0.87 -12.69 -5.63
C MET A 61 -0.56 -14.08 -6.19
N PRO A 62 0.06 -14.21 -7.37
CA PRO A 62 0.62 -15.48 -7.84
C PRO A 62 1.83 -15.87 -6.97
N PHE A 63 1.75 -16.99 -6.27
CA PHE A 63 2.85 -17.48 -5.44
C PHE A 63 2.85 -19.00 -5.31
N MET A 64 4.03 -19.62 -5.51
CA MET A 64 4.26 -21.06 -5.34
C MET A 64 3.24 -21.97 -6.07
N GLY A 65 2.87 -21.61 -7.30
CA GLY A 65 2.00 -22.42 -8.17
C GLY A 65 0.50 -22.25 -7.93
N THR A 66 0.08 -21.33 -7.07
CA THR A 66 -1.32 -20.93 -6.87
C THR A 66 -1.44 -19.42 -6.69
N TYR A 67 -2.63 -18.95 -6.32
CA TYR A 67 -2.93 -17.56 -6.00
C TYR A 67 -3.39 -17.42 -4.55
N SER A 68 -3.14 -16.27 -3.92
CA SER A 68 -3.80 -15.95 -2.64
C SER A 68 -5.32 -15.90 -2.84
N ALA A 69 -6.06 -16.36 -1.82
CA ALA A 69 -7.50 -16.57 -1.92
C ALA A 69 -8.32 -15.28 -1.87
N ASP A 70 -7.80 -14.24 -1.21
CA ASP A 70 -8.41 -12.91 -1.21
C ASP A 70 -7.92 -12.11 -2.41
N ASP A 71 -8.85 -11.57 -3.19
CA ASP A 71 -8.58 -10.66 -4.28
C ASP A 71 -8.72 -9.19 -3.83
N PHE A 72 -8.58 -8.25 -4.76
CA PHE A 72 -8.74 -6.82 -4.43
C PHE A 72 -10.17 -6.47 -3.99
N GLU A 73 -11.21 -7.22 -4.36
CA GLU A 73 -12.57 -6.99 -3.89
C GLU A 73 -12.75 -7.49 -2.46
N SER A 74 -12.44 -8.77 -2.21
CA SER A 74 -12.64 -9.40 -0.90
C SER A 74 -11.68 -8.85 0.15
N GLY A 75 -10.41 -8.65 -0.21
CA GLY A 75 -9.37 -8.15 0.69
C GLY A 75 -9.63 -6.73 1.15
N THR A 76 -9.96 -5.81 0.23
CA THR A 76 -10.27 -4.41 0.62
C THR A 76 -11.59 -4.29 1.37
N ARG A 77 -12.58 -5.15 1.08
CA ARG A 77 -13.81 -5.23 1.90
C ARG A 77 -13.52 -5.72 3.32
N ALA A 78 -12.60 -6.68 3.47
CA ALA A 78 -12.15 -7.14 4.78
C ALA A 78 -11.40 -6.02 5.53
N ALA A 79 -10.52 -5.29 4.84
CA ALA A 79 -9.82 -4.13 5.39
C ALA A 79 -10.80 -3.09 5.95
N LEU A 80 -11.79 -2.66 5.15
CA LEU A 80 -12.81 -1.69 5.58
C LEU A 80 -13.65 -2.19 6.76
N SER A 81 -13.99 -3.48 6.77
CA SER A 81 -14.74 -4.10 7.87
C SER A 81 -13.95 -4.08 9.19
N GLY A 82 -12.61 -4.10 9.11
CA GLY A 82 -11.70 -3.98 10.24
C GLY A 82 -11.28 -2.55 10.60
N GLY A 83 -11.72 -1.54 9.84
CA GLY A 83 -11.35 -0.12 10.06
C GLY A 83 -10.09 0.35 9.31
N THR A 84 -9.52 -0.47 8.43
CA THR A 84 -8.45 -0.08 7.50
C THR A 84 -9.06 0.49 6.22
N THR A 85 -8.62 1.67 5.80
CA THR A 85 -9.19 2.41 4.66
C THR A 85 -8.24 2.56 3.48
N MET A 86 -6.99 2.08 3.61
CA MET A 86 -6.04 2.03 2.52
C MET A 86 -5.15 0.79 2.63
N VAL A 87 -4.85 0.17 1.49
CA VAL A 87 -3.88 -0.93 1.39
C VAL A 87 -2.73 -0.57 0.45
N VAL A 88 -1.53 -1.09 0.71
CA VAL A 88 -0.40 -1.03 -0.22
C VAL A 88 0.04 -2.45 -0.55
N ASP A 89 -0.15 -2.83 -1.81
CA ASP A 89 0.09 -4.19 -2.30
C ASP A 89 1.45 -4.28 -3.02
N PHE A 90 1.99 -5.49 -3.23
CA PHE A 90 3.28 -5.67 -3.90
C PHE A 90 3.10 -6.13 -5.34
N CYS A 91 3.45 -5.26 -6.30
CA CYS A 91 3.67 -5.66 -7.68
C CYS A 91 4.87 -6.62 -7.73
N LEU A 92 4.66 -7.84 -8.22
CA LEU A 92 5.67 -8.89 -8.29
C LEU A 92 5.93 -9.30 -9.74
N PRO A 93 6.96 -8.73 -10.39
CA PRO A 93 7.39 -9.17 -11.71
C PRO A 93 7.90 -10.62 -11.68
N ALA A 94 7.53 -11.40 -12.70
CA ALA A 94 8.16 -12.69 -12.97
C ALA A 94 9.65 -12.52 -13.34
N PRO A 95 10.47 -13.59 -13.30
CA PRO A 95 11.87 -13.50 -13.71
C PRO A 95 12.02 -12.90 -15.11
N GLN A 96 12.86 -11.86 -15.24
CA GLN A 96 13.12 -11.11 -16.48
C GLN A 96 11.91 -10.35 -17.06
N GLN A 97 10.80 -10.25 -16.34
CA GLN A 97 9.65 -9.44 -16.76
C GLN A 97 9.92 -7.95 -16.54
N SER A 98 9.41 -7.10 -17.43
CA SER A 98 9.38 -5.64 -17.25
C SER A 98 8.61 -5.25 -15.99
N LEU A 99 9.11 -4.27 -15.23
CA LEU A 99 8.41 -3.68 -14.11
C LEU A 99 7.10 -3.01 -14.55
N LEU A 100 7.09 -2.44 -15.76
CA LEU A 100 5.93 -1.71 -16.29
C LEU A 100 4.83 -2.67 -16.75
N GLU A 101 5.20 -3.79 -17.36
CA GLU A 101 4.27 -4.87 -17.67
C GLU A 101 3.68 -5.45 -16.38
N ALA A 102 4.51 -5.70 -15.36
CA ALA A 102 4.05 -6.19 -14.08
C ALA A 102 3.06 -5.22 -13.42
N LEU A 103 3.39 -3.93 -13.40
CA LEU A 103 2.51 -2.89 -12.87
C LEU A 103 1.17 -2.83 -13.61
N GLN A 104 1.17 -2.94 -14.94
CA GLN A 104 -0.07 -2.99 -15.72
C GLN A 104 -0.94 -4.21 -15.36
N MET A 105 -0.33 -5.36 -15.03
CA MET A 105 -1.08 -6.52 -14.54
C MET A 105 -1.75 -6.22 -13.19
N TRP A 106 -1.06 -5.54 -12.28
CA TRP A 106 -1.64 -5.13 -11.00
C TRP A 106 -2.75 -4.10 -11.17
N ASP A 107 -2.57 -3.10 -12.03
CA ASP A 107 -3.63 -2.13 -12.37
C ASP A 107 -4.92 -2.83 -12.85
N ASN A 108 -4.80 -3.95 -13.57
CA ASN A 108 -5.96 -4.72 -14.04
C ASN A 108 -6.69 -5.46 -12.91
N LYS A 109 -5.97 -5.86 -11.84
CA LYS A 109 -6.53 -6.59 -10.69
C LYS A 109 -7.37 -5.68 -9.77
N THR A 110 -7.08 -4.39 -9.74
CA THR A 110 -7.64 -3.47 -8.74
C THR A 110 -8.98 -2.84 -9.12
N SER A 111 -9.55 -3.18 -10.28
CA SER A 111 -10.82 -2.63 -10.77
C SER A 111 -12.01 -2.77 -9.81
N LYS A 112 -11.92 -3.68 -8.83
CA LYS A 112 -12.95 -3.94 -7.81
C LYS A 112 -12.55 -3.55 -6.39
N ALA A 113 -11.44 -2.83 -6.21
CA ALA A 113 -11.04 -2.37 -4.88
C ALA A 113 -12.14 -1.52 -4.25
N ALA A 114 -12.48 -1.82 -3.00
CA ALA A 114 -13.52 -1.15 -2.22
C ALA A 114 -12.99 0.07 -1.44
N CYS A 115 -11.68 0.19 -1.26
CA CYS A 115 -11.01 1.32 -0.63
C CYS A 115 -9.83 1.81 -1.49
N ASP A 116 -9.23 2.94 -1.10
CA ASP A 116 -8.04 3.47 -1.77
C ASP A 116 -6.87 2.47 -1.64
N TYR A 117 -5.97 2.47 -2.62
CA TYR A 117 -4.81 1.58 -2.65
C TYR A 117 -3.61 2.24 -3.32
N SER A 118 -2.43 1.65 -3.09
CA SER A 118 -1.20 1.94 -3.83
C SER A 118 -0.36 0.67 -3.96
N PHE A 119 0.85 0.79 -4.51
CA PHE A 119 1.75 -0.35 -4.72
C PHE A 119 3.17 -0.08 -4.23
N HIS A 120 3.83 -1.14 -3.77
CA HIS A 120 5.27 -1.32 -3.80
C HIS A 120 5.66 -2.06 -5.08
N MET A 121 6.84 -1.80 -5.63
CA MET A 121 7.38 -2.57 -6.78
C MET A 121 8.48 -3.52 -6.33
N ALA A 122 8.34 -4.83 -6.53
CA ALA A 122 9.40 -5.77 -6.23
C ALA A 122 10.50 -5.76 -7.29
N ILE A 123 11.75 -5.79 -6.84
CA ILE A 123 12.95 -6.01 -7.64
C ILE A 123 13.33 -7.49 -7.45
N THR A 124 12.91 -8.32 -8.40
CA THR A 124 13.10 -9.80 -8.39
C THR A 124 14.23 -10.26 -9.31
N TRP A 125 14.83 -9.32 -10.04
CA TRP A 125 16.00 -9.49 -10.90
C TRP A 125 16.63 -8.12 -11.16
N TRP A 126 17.90 -8.09 -11.61
CA TRP A 126 18.60 -6.84 -11.88
C TRP A 126 19.18 -6.76 -13.31
N GLY A 127 19.16 -5.56 -13.89
CA GLY A 127 19.69 -5.30 -15.22
C GLY A 127 19.40 -3.88 -15.69
N LYS A 128 19.93 -3.52 -16.88
CA LYS A 128 19.77 -2.16 -17.44
C LYS A 128 18.29 -1.76 -17.57
N GLN A 129 17.44 -2.69 -17.99
CA GLN A 129 16.01 -2.45 -18.12
C GLN A 129 15.37 -2.07 -16.78
N VAL A 130 15.60 -2.86 -15.72
CA VAL A 130 15.11 -2.57 -14.36
C VAL A 130 15.59 -1.20 -13.89
N PHE A 131 16.89 -0.91 -14.06
CA PHE A 131 17.46 0.39 -13.69
C PHE A 131 16.76 1.57 -14.36
N ASP A 132 16.48 1.47 -15.66
CA ASP A 132 15.81 2.51 -16.43
C ASP A 132 14.32 2.62 -16.01
N GLU A 133 13.62 1.48 -15.90
CA GLU A 133 12.19 1.41 -15.58
C GLU A 133 11.86 1.88 -14.17
N MET A 134 12.77 1.76 -13.20
CA MET A 134 12.56 2.28 -11.85
C MET A 134 12.22 3.78 -11.84
N ALA A 135 12.80 4.58 -12.73
CA ALA A 135 12.45 6.01 -12.83
C ALA A 135 11.00 6.20 -13.27
N THR A 136 10.56 5.46 -14.29
CA THR A 136 9.17 5.48 -14.76
C THR A 136 8.19 4.98 -13.70
N VAL A 137 8.59 3.98 -12.90
CA VAL A 137 7.79 3.49 -11.76
C VAL A 137 7.60 4.59 -10.71
N VAL A 138 8.65 5.37 -10.41
CA VAL A 138 8.57 6.54 -9.52
C VAL A 138 7.69 7.65 -10.11
N ASP A 139 7.81 7.94 -11.41
CA ASP A 139 6.95 8.92 -12.11
C ASP A 139 5.46 8.51 -12.08
N ARG A 140 5.18 7.21 -11.99
CA ARG A 140 3.82 6.66 -11.80
C ARG A 140 3.32 6.71 -10.34
N GLY A 141 4.11 7.27 -9.42
CA GLY A 141 3.73 7.48 -8.02
C GLY A 141 4.13 6.34 -7.06
N ILE A 142 4.93 5.37 -7.52
CA ILE A 142 5.44 4.28 -6.67
C ILE A 142 6.85 4.62 -6.21
N THR A 143 6.98 5.06 -4.95
CA THR A 143 8.23 5.55 -4.39
C THR A 143 8.92 4.53 -3.48
N SER A 144 8.67 3.24 -3.68
CA SER A 144 9.18 2.18 -2.80
C SER A 144 9.39 0.85 -3.52
N PHE A 145 10.52 0.22 -3.26
CA PHE A 145 11.00 -0.96 -3.99
C PHE A 145 11.35 -2.13 -3.05
N LYS A 146 10.76 -3.30 -3.27
CA LYS A 146 10.91 -4.48 -2.39
C LYS A 146 11.96 -5.44 -2.90
N HIS A 147 12.84 -5.88 -2.01
CA HIS A 147 13.91 -6.84 -2.27
C HIS A 147 13.75 -8.06 -1.38
N PHE A 148 14.22 -9.21 -1.85
CA PHE A 148 14.20 -10.47 -1.11
C PHE A 148 15.62 -11.02 -1.00
N MET A 149 16.08 -11.26 0.22
CA MET A 149 17.34 -11.97 0.49
C MET A 149 17.14 -13.49 0.56
N ALA A 150 15.89 -13.95 0.44
CA ALA A 150 15.47 -15.33 0.50
C ALA A 150 14.65 -15.73 -0.73
N TYR A 151 14.10 -16.96 -0.72
CA TYR A 151 13.45 -17.59 -1.87
C TYR A 151 14.43 -17.81 -3.03
N LYS A 152 15.54 -18.49 -2.73
CA LYS A 152 16.59 -18.83 -3.69
C LYS A 152 16.01 -19.54 -4.92
N GLY A 153 16.34 -19.03 -6.11
CA GLY A 153 15.82 -19.53 -7.38
C GLY A 153 14.42 -19.02 -7.77
N ALA A 154 13.80 -18.14 -6.98
CA ALA A 154 12.51 -17.54 -7.27
C ALA A 154 12.53 -16.00 -7.21
N LEU A 155 12.78 -15.42 -6.03
CA LEU A 155 12.72 -13.97 -5.79
C LEU A 155 14.03 -13.37 -5.26
N MET A 156 14.96 -14.22 -4.84
CA MET A 156 16.20 -13.81 -4.20
C MET A 156 17.06 -12.97 -5.15
N VAL A 157 17.51 -11.81 -4.66
CA VAL A 157 18.63 -11.05 -5.25
C VAL A 157 19.89 -11.28 -4.43
N ASP A 158 21.05 -11.14 -5.06
CA ASP A 158 22.34 -11.17 -4.36
C ASP A 158 22.76 -9.79 -3.81
N ASP A 159 23.88 -9.75 -3.10
CA ASP A 159 24.40 -8.53 -2.46
C ASP A 159 24.83 -7.46 -3.49
N ASP A 160 25.35 -7.85 -4.65
CA ASP A 160 25.80 -6.93 -5.71
C ASP A 160 24.58 -6.28 -6.38
N GLU A 161 23.55 -7.08 -6.70
CA GLU A 161 22.27 -6.62 -7.22
C GLU A 161 21.55 -5.69 -6.22
N MET A 162 21.51 -6.08 -4.94
CA MET A 162 20.90 -5.27 -3.89
C MET A 162 21.61 -3.93 -3.72
N TYR A 163 22.94 -3.93 -3.70
CA TYR A 163 23.72 -2.69 -3.59
C TYR A 163 23.44 -1.74 -4.76
N ALA A 164 23.46 -2.25 -6.00
CA ALA A 164 23.16 -1.45 -7.19
C ALA A 164 21.71 -0.90 -7.17
N SER A 165 20.74 -1.72 -6.76
CA SER A 165 19.35 -1.28 -6.62
C SER A 165 19.16 -0.24 -5.53
N PHE A 166 19.87 -0.35 -4.40
CA PHE A 166 19.82 0.63 -3.31
C PHE A 166 20.42 1.98 -3.71
N GLN A 167 21.52 1.97 -4.46
CA GLN A 167 22.07 3.20 -5.04
C GLN A 167 21.04 3.85 -5.96
N ARG A 168 20.37 3.06 -6.79
CA ARG A 168 19.31 3.57 -7.67
C ARG A 168 18.10 4.10 -6.90
N CYS A 169 17.70 3.46 -5.79
CA CYS A 169 16.66 3.98 -4.91
C CYS A 169 17.06 5.35 -4.34
N ALA A 170 18.32 5.51 -3.90
CA ALA A 170 18.83 6.78 -3.41
C ALA A 170 18.80 7.88 -4.48
N ASP A 171 19.21 7.58 -5.71
CA ASP A 171 19.19 8.53 -6.83
C ASP A 171 17.76 9.02 -7.18
N LEU A 172 16.77 8.15 -6.99
CA LEU A 172 15.36 8.43 -7.30
C LEU A 172 14.57 8.97 -6.11
N GLY A 173 15.15 9.05 -4.92
CA GLY A 173 14.43 9.40 -3.69
C GLY A 173 13.39 8.35 -3.27
N ALA A 174 13.61 7.08 -3.63
CA ALA A 174 12.73 5.97 -3.31
C ALA A 174 13.20 5.19 -2.06
N LEU A 175 12.26 4.53 -1.39
CA LEU A 175 12.52 3.73 -0.20
C LEU A 175 12.73 2.24 -0.55
N PRO A 176 13.91 1.64 -0.28
CA PRO A 176 14.07 0.19 -0.36
C PRO A 176 13.41 -0.52 0.83
N LEU A 177 12.63 -1.57 0.55
CA LEU A 177 12.07 -2.52 1.50
C LEU A 177 12.82 -3.85 1.34
N VAL A 178 13.00 -4.59 2.44
CA VAL A 178 13.77 -5.85 2.44
C VAL A 178 13.04 -6.95 3.20
N HIS A 179 12.91 -8.11 2.57
CA HIS A 179 12.64 -9.38 3.24
C HIS A 179 13.99 -10.01 3.61
N ALA A 180 14.37 -9.92 4.89
CA ALA A 180 15.73 -10.14 5.36
C ALA A 180 15.90 -11.50 6.07
N GLU A 181 15.88 -12.58 5.30
CA GLU A 181 16.29 -13.91 5.72
C GLU A 181 17.48 -14.36 4.86
N ASN A 182 18.40 -15.17 5.39
CA ASN A 182 19.51 -15.68 4.58
C ASN A 182 19.01 -16.81 3.66
N GLY A 183 18.85 -16.50 2.37
CA GLY A 183 18.30 -17.44 1.39
C GLY A 183 19.13 -18.69 1.13
N ASP A 184 20.45 -18.63 1.32
CA ASP A 184 21.33 -19.79 1.18
C ASP A 184 21.22 -20.76 2.36
N VAL A 185 21.04 -20.22 3.58
CA VAL A 185 20.89 -21.02 4.80
C VAL A 185 19.50 -21.65 4.90
N VAL A 186 18.47 -20.97 4.41
CA VAL A 186 17.08 -21.46 4.41
C VAL A 186 16.85 -22.59 3.39
N ALA A 187 17.64 -22.65 2.31
CA ALA A 187 17.41 -23.47 1.12
C ALA A 187 17.26 -24.97 1.36
#